data_AF-A0A381N9Z9-F1
#
_entry.id   AF-A0A381N9Z9-F1
#
_cell.length_a   1.000
_cell.length_b   1.000
_cell.length_c   1.000
_cell.angle_alpha   90.00
_cell.angle_beta   90.00
_cell.angle_gamma   90.00
#
_symmetry.space_group_name_H-M   'P 1'
#
loop_
_entity.id
_entity.type
_entity.pdbx_description
1 polymer ?
#
loop_
_entity_poly.entity_id
_entity_poly.type
_entity_poly.pdbx_seq_one_letter_code
_entity_poly.pdbx_strand_id
1 'polypeptide(L)' 'MGPWIDASGVTAVSVFGLTNIACDALEQARLSPGRVRNSAFQLLTADALITYACELALDGEDPDLVLGVIMQHSGASS' A
#
# COMPACT_ATOMS: atom_id res chain seq x y z
N MET A 1 2.62 34.34 1.57
CA MET A 1 2.23 33.51 2.74
C MET A 1 0.98 32.76 2.36
N GLY A 2 1.13 31.49 1.92
CA GLY A 2 0.01 30.62 1.55
C GLY A 2 -0.47 29.79 2.74
N PRO A 3 -1.70 29.24 2.69
CA PRO A 3 -2.37 28.65 3.84
C PRO A 3 -1.66 27.35 4.24
N TRP A 4 -1.36 27.25 5.53
CA TRP A 4 -0.70 26.11 6.12
C TRP A 4 -1.67 24.93 6.03
N ILE A 5 -1.27 23.89 5.28
CA ILE A 5 -2.00 22.63 5.30
C ILE A 5 -1.92 22.13 6.73
N ASP A 6 -3.06 22.09 7.41
CA ASP A 6 -3.18 21.49 8.72
C ASP A 6 -3.05 19.96 8.56
N ALA A 7 -1.81 19.49 8.64
CA ALA A 7 -1.47 18.07 8.56
C ALA A 7 -1.71 17.35 9.91
N SER A 8 -2.32 18.00 10.90
CA SER A 8 -2.57 17.40 12.22
C SER A 8 -3.50 16.16 12.19
N GLY A 9 -4.25 15.98 11.10
CA GLY A 9 -5.06 14.79 10.83
C GLY A 9 -4.38 13.73 9.95
N VAL A 10 -3.17 13.98 9.43
CA VAL A 10 -2.42 13.00 8.65
C VAL A 10 -1.84 11.99 9.62
N THR A 11 -2.49 10.83 9.73
CA THR A 11 -1.95 9.69 10.44
C THR A 11 -0.57 9.37 9.88
N ALA A 12 0.41 9.14 10.76
CA ALA A 12 1.76 8.76 10.36
C ALA A 12 1.68 7.57 9.40
N VAL A 13 2.31 7.70 8.23
CA VAL A 13 2.35 6.64 7.23
C VAL A 13 3.01 5.42 7.88
N SER A 14 2.29 4.29 7.89
CA SER A 14 2.78 3.03 8.48
C SER A 14 2.82 1.94 7.42
N VAL A 15 3.75 1.00 7.59
CA VAL A 15 3.88 -0.19 6.74
C VAL A 15 2.53 -0.91 6.61
N PHE A 16 1.84 -1.14 7.73
CA PHE A 16 0.53 -1.79 7.75
C PHE A 16 -0.55 -0.96 7.05
N GLY A 17 -0.57 0.37 7.25
CA GLY A 17 -1.51 1.25 6.58
C GLY A 17 -1.38 1.21 5.06
N LEU A 18 -0.14 1.30 4.55
CA LEU A 18 0.13 1.20 3.12
C LEU A 18 -0.22 -0.19 2.56
N THR A 19 0.14 -1.26 3.29
CA THR A 19 -0.14 -2.63 2.88
C THR A 19 -1.64 -2.89 2.77
N ASN A 20 -2.45 -2.40 3.72
CA ASN A 20 -3.90 -2.57 3.68
C ASN A 20 -4.54 -1.86 2.47
N ILE A 21 -4.16 -0.59 2.23
CA ILE A 21 -4.68 0.15 1.07
C ILE A 21 -4.25 -0.52 -0.24
N ALA A 22 -3.05 -1.08 -0.29
CA ALA A 22 -2.59 -1.83 -1.45
C ALA A 22 -3.43 -3.10 -1.70
N CYS A 23 -3.74 -3.85 -0.65
CA CYS A 23 -4.62 -5.01 -0.74
C CYS A 23 -6.02 -4.63 -1.22
N ASP A 24 -6.61 -3.56 -0.67
CA ASP A 24 -7.93 -3.06 -1.11
C ASP A 24 -7.90 -2.70 -2.61
N ALA A 25 -6.86 -2.01 -3.08
CA ALA A 25 -6.70 -1.66 -4.50
C ALA A 25 -6.54 -2.91 -5.39
N LEU A 26 -5.75 -3.90 -4.95
CA LEU A 26 -5.62 -5.20 -5.62
C LEU A 26 -6.98 -5.91 -5.73
N GLU A 27 -7.77 -5.95 -4.66
CA GLU A 27 -9.12 -6.51 -4.68
C GLU A 27 -10.02 -5.78 -5.69
N GLN A 28 -9.99 -4.44 -5.71
CA GLN A 28 -10.75 -3.66 -6.70
C GLN A 28 -10.32 -3.98 -8.14
N ALA A 29 -9.03 -4.17 -8.40
CA ALA A 29 -8.56 -4.56 -9.73
C ALA A 29 -9.06 -5.95 -10.14
N ARG A 30 -9.11 -6.90 -9.19
CA ARG A 30 -9.56 -8.28 -9.43
C ARG A 30 -11.03 -8.38 -9.81
N LEU A 31 -11.87 -7.46 -9.35
CA LEU A 31 -13.30 -7.45 -9.67
C LEU A 31 -13.59 -7.26 -11.18
N SER A 32 -12.66 -6.69 -11.95
CA SER A 32 -12.85 -6.43 -13.38
C SER A 32 -11.57 -6.67 -14.18
N PRO A 33 -11.20 -7.94 -14.45
CA PRO A 33 -9.97 -8.28 -15.16
C PRO A 33 -10.04 -7.90 -16.65
N GLY A 34 -8.88 -7.79 -17.28
CA GLY A 34 -8.75 -7.51 -18.73
C GLY A 34 -8.40 -6.05 -19.03
N ARG A 35 -8.80 -5.55 -20.20
CA ARG A 35 -8.41 -4.22 -20.70
C ARG A 35 -9.28 -3.10 -20.09
N VAL A 36 -9.35 -3.04 -18.77
CA VAL A 36 -10.12 -2.07 -18.01
C VAL A 36 -9.16 -1.05 -17.40
N ARG A 37 -9.28 0.22 -17.81
CA ARG A 37 -8.38 1.30 -17.37
C ARG A 37 -8.36 1.46 -15.84
N ASN A 38 -9.52 1.37 -15.20
CA ASN A 38 -9.61 1.51 -13.74
C ASN A 38 -8.87 0.37 -13.03
N SER A 39 -9.05 -0.88 -13.46
CA SER A 39 -8.33 -2.02 -12.90
C SER A 39 -6.81 -1.89 -13.07
N ALA A 40 -6.34 -1.36 -14.21
CA ALA A 40 -4.93 -1.06 -14.42
C ALA A 40 -4.42 0.03 -13.46
N PHE A 41 -5.20 1.09 -13.25
CA PHE A 41 -4.88 2.13 -12.27
C PHE A 41 -4.79 1.56 -10.85
N GLN A 42 -5.72 0.68 -10.47
CA GLN A 42 -5.74 0.04 -9.16
C GLN A 42 -4.54 -0.90 -8.97
N LEU A 43 -4.16 -1.68 -10.00
CA LEU A 43 -2.95 -2.51 -9.96
C LEU A 43 -1.68 -1.66 -9.74
N LEU A 44 -1.53 -0.57 -10.49
CA LEU A 44 -0.39 0.34 -10.33
C LEU A 44 -0.38 1.04 -8.97
N THR A 45 -1.56 1.35 -8.43
CA THR A 45 -1.70 1.92 -7.09
C THR A 45 -1.22 0.94 -6.03
N ALA A 46 -1.67 -0.32 -6.10
CA ALA A 46 -1.24 -1.36 -5.18
C ALA A 46 0.27 -1.61 -5.25
N ASP A 47 0.84 -1.68 -6.46
CA ASP A 47 2.28 -1.86 -6.69
C ASP A 47 3.12 -0.74 -6.04
N ALA A 48 2.72 0.52 -6.24
CA ALA A 48 3.39 1.66 -5.63
C ALA A 48 3.29 1.65 -4.10
N LEU A 49 2.12 1.33 -3.56
CA LEU A 49 1.91 1.28 -2.11
C LEU A 49 2.70 0.16 -1.43
N ILE A 50 2.78 -1.02 -2.05
CA ILE A 50 3.65 -2.12 -1.57
C ILE A 50 5.11 -1.69 -1.61
N THR A 51 5.55 -1.02 -2.68
CA THR A 51 6.92 -0.50 -2.79
C THR A 51 7.25 0.42 -1.63
N TYR A 52 6.40 1.40 -1.32
CA TYR A 52 6.62 2.29 -0.18
C TYR A 52 6.48 1.59 1.18
N ALA A 53 5.63 0.57 1.30
CA ALA A 53 5.56 -0.24 2.51
C ALA A 53 6.87 -1.00 2.76
N CYS A 54 7.48 -1.55 1.71
CA CYS A 54 8.79 -2.19 1.77
C CYS A 54 9.89 -1.19 2.12
N GLU A 55 9.90 0.00 1.52
CA GLU A 55 10.86 1.06 1.85
C GLU A 55 10.77 1.46 3.32
N LEU A 56 9.56 1.69 3.84
CA LEU A 56 9.36 2.00 5.26
C LEU A 56 9.75 0.86 6.20
N ALA A 57 9.64 -0.40 5.75
CA ALA A 57 10.05 -1.55 6.54
C ALA A 57 11.57 -1.61 6.75
N LEU A 58 12.37 -1.07 5.82
CA LEU A 58 13.83 -1.02 5.93
C LEU A 58 14.33 -0.19 7.12
N ASP A 59 13.55 0.80 7.53
CA ASP A 59 13.86 1.67 8.67
C ASP A 59 13.41 1.06 10.02
N GLY A 60 12.81 -0.13 10.02
CA GLY A 60 12.33 -0.84 11.20
C GLY A 60 13.41 -1.60 11.97
N GLU A 61 13.09 -2.03 13.20
CA GLU A 61 14.01 -2.78 14.07
C GLU A 61 14.34 -4.18 13.52
N ASP A 62 13.40 -4.81 12.82
CA ASP A 62 13.58 -6.11 12.13
C ASP A 62 12.95 -6.06 10.72
N PRO A 63 13.69 -5.57 9.71
CA PRO A 63 13.17 -5.41 8.35
C PRO A 63 12.73 -6.72 7.69
N ASP A 64 13.44 -7.83 7.95
CA ASP A 64 13.14 -9.13 7.35
C ASP A 64 11.82 -9.69 7.88
N LEU A 65 11.58 -9.55 9.19
CA LEU A 65 10.29 -9.92 9.79
C LEU A 65 9.15 -9.08 9.20
N VAL A 66 9.34 -7.77 9.10
CA VAL A 66 8.31 -6.86 8.57
C VAL A 66 8.01 -7.16 7.10
N LEU A 67 9.03 -7.39 6.27
CA LEU A 67 8.87 -7.84 4.88
C LEU A 67 8.10 -9.17 4.78
N GLY A 68 8.40 -10.12 5.68
CA GLY A 68 7.67 -11.37 5.78
C GLY A 68 6.17 -11.17 6.07
N VAL A 69 5.84 -10.21 6.94
CA VAL A 69 4.45 -9.85 7.24
C VAL A 69 3.77 -9.21 6.04
N ILE A 70 4.43 -8.29 5.33
CA ILE A 70 3.90 -7.70 4.08
C ILE A 70 3.57 -8.79 3.06
N MET A 71 4.50 -9.72 2.82
CA MET A 71 4.31 -10.82 1.88
C MET A 71 3.13 -11.72 2.25
N GLN A 72 2.98 -12.06 3.53
CA GLN A 72 1.85 -12.86 4.00
C GLN A 72 0.51 -12.13 3.80
N HIS A 73 0.47 -10.84 4.12
CA HIS A 73 -0.76 -10.05 4.00
C HIS A 73 -1.18 -9.87 2.54
N SER A 74 -0.23 -9.61 1.64
CA SER A 74 -0.49 -9.50 0.20
C SER A 74 -0.85 -10.85 -0.44
N GLY A 75 -0.30 -11.97 0.07
CA GLY A 75 -0.62 -13.31 -0.42
C GLY A 75 -1.99 -13.84 0.04
N ALA A 76 -2.45 -13.44 1.24
CA ALA A 76 -3.69 -13.91 1.85
C ALA A 76 -4.98 -13.36 1.20
N SER A 77 -4.89 -12.34 0.34
CA SER A 77 -6.03 -11.79 -0.42
C SER A 77 -6.39 -12.65 -1.68
N SER A 78 -5.86 -13.87 -1.80
CA SER A 78 -6.08 -14.78 -2.94
C SER A 78 -7.41 -15.53 -2.88
#